data_AF-A0A0Z8H985-F1
#
_entry.id   AF-A0A0Z8H985-F1
#
_cell.length_a   1.000
_cell.length_b   1.000
_cell.length_c   1.000
_cell.angle_alpha   90.00
_cell.angle_beta   90.00
_cell.angle_gamma   90.00
#
_symmetry.space_group_name_H-M   'P 1'
#
loop_
_entity.id
_entity.type
_entity.pdbx_description
1 polymer ?
#
loop_
_entity_poly.entity_id
_entity_poly.type
_entity_poly.pdbx_seq_one_letter_code
_entity_poly.pdbx_strand_id
1 'polypeptide(L)'
;MRILFISPVGALFSGAEVSILNLMEYLSKNGHHIYNVIPDNETNADSTYLSRMQVANIKYYSMRSLCWWWLESKNIPEADRTAALLYQHKNIADIRQIIREEAIDLVISNTVHVFQGAIAAALENCRHYYLIHEFPKGEFEYYKEKIPVINLLSDKIFAVHGGLYEELSSYFSSDKLSSFIPYSQVDEQKLKTGSRTRIVSIGGISEWKNQLELIKAFAKLQSTDLELVFIGGWDNEYKAICDCYISENSIRNVQFLGYQENPWSFVTDRDIVVFPSKFEAFPLVLVEAILNGVPYITSDNLGYHTVGKFFETENFYSLGEVEDLVEKIKNTLENYEHCKDEALLLSAVAQRKYTIFEASKNIIDSINGDFFPLKTKKLQGISSLLGVSIAEDMLMYIEQQKITVYYSNEKNEFSAADSFVLPLLNEGEFTINTGIAKKIRVDLSESFGSFEYTSLKTVDDAIELTPIFVSGIELNGGNVFAEEDPQLIYDVSELSDRKLVFRYKRKDVSATPKQLCELLNEEIIINKSKEMELGQLQENFKQLELAYEQLSNDYHMVIGSRRWTIPTKIINFFRRKK
;
A
#
# COMPACT_ATOMS: atom_id res chain seq x y z
N MET A 1 4.19 -15.89 -18.98
CA MET A 1 3.72 -15.35 -17.69
C MET A 1 3.03 -14.02 -17.92
N ARG A 2 2.02 -13.71 -17.11
CA ARG A 2 1.29 -12.43 -17.07
C ARG A 2 1.82 -11.61 -15.91
N ILE A 3 2.40 -10.45 -16.21
CA ILE A 3 3.15 -9.63 -15.23
C ILE A 3 2.49 -8.27 -15.13
N LEU A 4 2.12 -7.87 -13.91
CA LEU A 4 1.58 -6.55 -13.61
C LEU A 4 2.63 -5.68 -12.95
N PHE A 5 3.01 -4.60 -13.62
CA PHE A 5 3.87 -3.57 -13.06
C PHE A 5 3.05 -2.47 -12.39
N ILE A 6 3.55 -1.95 -11.27
CA ILE A 6 3.04 -0.73 -10.64
C ILE A 6 4.12 0.33 -10.79
N SER A 7 3.85 1.34 -11.61
CA SER A 7 4.80 2.40 -11.94
C SER A 7 4.65 3.60 -10.99
N PRO A 8 5.75 4.28 -10.62
CA PRO A 8 5.72 5.38 -9.64
C PRO A 8 5.18 6.69 -10.21
N VAL A 9 5.31 6.93 -11.52
CA VAL A 9 4.95 8.23 -12.12
C VAL A 9 4.17 8.07 -13.43
N GLY A 10 4.52 7.10 -14.28
CA GLY A 10 3.92 6.99 -15.61
C GLY A 10 4.36 8.09 -16.58
N ALA A 11 5.60 8.57 -16.44
CA ALA A 11 6.26 9.54 -17.31
C ALA A 11 7.78 9.38 -17.26
N LEU A 12 8.50 9.61 -18.37
CA LEU A 12 9.95 9.46 -18.51
C LEU A 12 10.75 10.60 -17.84
N PHE A 13 10.34 10.98 -16.63
CA PHE A 13 10.97 12.03 -15.84
C PHE A 13 12.06 11.52 -14.89
N SER A 14 11.99 10.25 -14.48
CA SER A 14 12.93 9.66 -13.52
C SER A 14 13.68 8.47 -14.10
N GLY A 15 14.91 8.24 -13.62
CA GLY A 15 15.70 7.08 -14.04
C GLY A 15 15.05 5.74 -13.66
N ALA A 16 14.30 5.70 -12.56
CA ALA A 16 13.53 4.53 -12.16
C ALA A 16 12.42 4.18 -13.17
N GLU A 17 11.75 5.20 -13.74
CA GLU A 17 10.72 5.00 -14.76
C GLU A 17 11.34 4.58 -16.10
N VAL A 18 12.42 5.23 -16.53
CA VAL A 18 13.18 4.85 -17.73
C VAL A 18 13.61 3.40 -17.65
N SER A 19 14.20 3.00 -16.51
CA SER A 19 14.68 1.63 -16.29
C SER A 19 13.57 0.61 -16.39
N ILE A 20 12.40 0.86 -15.78
CA ILE A 20 11.35 -0.14 -15.79
C ILE A 20 10.65 -0.25 -17.14
N LEU A 21 10.48 0.86 -17.87
CA LEU A 21 9.90 0.80 -19.20
C LEU A 21 10.74 -0.09 -20.12
N ASN A 22 12.06 0.09 -20.13
CA ASN A 22 12.95 -0.76 -20.92
C ASN A 22 12.86 -2.25 -20.51
N LEU A 23 12.72 -2.54 -19.21
CA LEU A 23 12.50 -3.91 -18.72
C LEU A 23 11.16 -4.48 -19.19
N MET A 24 10.08 -3.70 -19.10
CA MET A 24 8.75 -4.10 -19.59
C MET A 24 8.76 -4.41 -21.08
N GLU A 25 9.37 -3.54 -21.89
CA GLU A 25 9.52 -3.75 -23.33
C GLU A 25 10.33 -5.02 -23.64
N TYR A 26 11.41 -5.25 -22.90
CA TYR A 26 12.22 -6.45 -23.06
C TYR A 26 11.42 -7.72 -22.73
N LEU A 27 10.71 -7.75 -21.60
CA LEU A 27 9.90 -8.90 -21.21
C LEU A 27 8.76 -9.17 -22.20
N SER A 28 8.10 -8.11 -22.69
CA SER A 28 7.07 -8.23 -23.73
C SER A 28 7.61 -8.87 -25.02
N LYS A 29 8.77 -8.39 -25.49
CA LYS A 29 9.47 -8.96 -26.66
C LYS A 29 9.88 -10.42 -26.46
N ASN A 30 10.08 -10.85 -25.22
CA ASN A 30 10.43 -12.23 -24.85
C ASN A 30 9.20 -13.10 -24.50
N GLY A 31 8.00 -12.70 -24.93
CA GLY A 31 6.80 -13.55 -24.87
C GLY A 31 6.02 -13.49 -23.56
N HIS A 32 6.34 -12.56 -22.66
CA HIS A 32 5.52 -12.29 -21.48
C HIS A 32 4.37 -11.34 -21.83
N HIS A 33 3.22 -11.51 -21.18
CA HIS A 33 2.11 -10.57 -21.30
C HIS A 33 2.27 -9.52 -20.21
N ILE A 34 2.51 -8.27 -20.61
CA ILE A 34 2.86 -7.20 -19.68
C ILE A 34 1.68 -6.26 -19.51
N TYR A 35 1.39 -5.99 -18.24
CA TYR A 35 0.39 -5.06 -17.77
C TYR A 35 1.08 -3.98 -16.93
N ASN A 36 0.59 -2.74 -16.96
CA ASN A 36 1.14 -1.66 -16.17
C ASN A 36 0.03 -0.82 -15.53
N VAL A 37 0.17 -0.46 -14.27
CA VAL A 37 -0.70 0.50 -13.57
C VAL A 37 0.11 1.77 -13.34
N ILE A 38 -0.43 2.88 -13.81
CA ILE A 38 0.17 4.21 -13.68
C ILE A 38 -0.79 5.14 -12.93
N PRO A 39 -0.27 6.12 -12.16
CA PRO A 39 -1.11 7.20 -11.68
C PRO A 39 -1.68 8.00 -12.87
N ASP A 40 -2.90 8.48 -12.73
CA ASP A 40 -3.51 9.39 -13.69
C ASP A 40 -2.84 10.76 -13.60
N ASN A 41 -2.17 11.15 -14.68
CA ASN A 41 -1.50 12.44 -14.83
C ASN A 41 -2.40 13.50 -15.51
N GLU A 42 -3.70 13.22 -15.65
CA GLU A 42 -4.72 14.07 -16.28
C GLU A 42 -4.21 14.78 -17.55
N THR A 43 -3.92 16.09 -17.46
CA THR A 43 -3.54 16.97 -18.58
C THR A 43 -2.08 16.88 -19.01
N ASN A 44 -1.23 16.16 -18.26
CA ASN A 44 0.22 16.06 -18.51
C ASN A 44 0.66 14.61 -18.76
N ALA A 45 -0.19 13.80 -19.37
CA ALA A 45 0.18 12.45 -19.79
C ALA A 45 1.37 12.52 -20.75
N ASP A 46 2.47 11.84 -20.41
CA ASP A 46 3.66 11.76 -21.25
C ASP A 46 3.35 10.93 -22.50
N SER A 47 3.14 11.61 -23.62
CA SER A 47 2.79 10.97 -24.90
C SER A 47 3.86 10.00 -25.37
N THR A 48 5.13 10.28 -25.08
CA THR A 48 6.25 9.41 -25.47
C THR A 48 6.22 8.13 -24.64
N TYR A 49 6.00 8.22 -23.33
CA TYR A 49 5.81 7.08 -22.44
C TYR A 49 4.64 6.19 -22.88
N LEU A 50 3.46 6.79 -23.11
CA LEU A 50 2.26 6.05 -23.55
C LEU A 50 2.46 5.39 -24.93
N SER A 51 3.07 6.11 -25.88
CA SER A 51 3.36 5.59 -27.22
C SER A 51 4.29 4.39 -27.16
N ARG A 52 5.34 4.44 -26.32
CA ARG A 52 6.27 3.32 -26.13
C ARG A 52 5.57 2.09 -25.56
N MET A 53 4.71 2.26 -24.55
CA MET A 53 3.89 1.15 -24.03
C MET A 53 3.02 0.53 -25.11
N GLN A 54 2.35 1.33 -25.93
CA GLN A 54 1.49 0.85 -27.01
C GLN A 54 2.29 0.09 -28.07
N VAL A 55 3.43 0.63 -28.53
CA VAL A 55 4.30 -0.03 -29.52
C VAL A 55 4.83 -1.38 -28.99
N ALA A 56 5.12 -1.45 -27.70
CA ALA A 56 5.58 -2.67 -27.04
C ALA A 56 4.45 -3.64 -26.64
N ASN A 57 3.20 -3.38 -27.04
CA ASN A 57 2.04 -4.19 -26.70
C ASN A 57 1.85 -4.38 -25.19
N ILE A 58 2.16 -3.34 -24.40
CA ILE A 58 1.94 -3.30 -22.95
C ILE A 58 0.55 -2.74 -22.70
N LYS A 59 -0.32 -3.53 -22.06
CA LYS A 59 -1.65 -3.05 -21.65
C LYS A 59 -1.50 -2.21 -20.38
N TYR A 60 -2.01 -0.98 -20.36
CA TYR A 60 -1.92 -0.14 -19.18
C TYR A 60 -3.28 0.29 -18.63
N TYR A 61 -3.31 0.55 -17.33
CA TYR A 61 -4.44 1.09 -16.58
C TYR A 61 -4.00 2.38 -15.89
N SER A 62 -4.76 3.45 -16.09
CA SER A 62 -4.54 4.71 -15.41
C SER A 62 -5.48 4.83 -14.22
N MET A 63 -4.94 5.21 -13.05
CA MET A 63 -5.68 5.29 -11.80
C MET A 63 -5.54 6.65 -11.16
N ARG A 64 -6.67 7.30 -10.92
CA ARG A 64 -6.69 8.58 -10.22
C ARG A 64 -6.21 8.43 -8.79
N SER A 65 -5.40 9.37 -8.33
CA SER A 65 -4.91 9.40 -6.95
C SER A 65 -4.62 10.81 -6.49
N LEU A 66 -4.91 11.12 -5.22
CA LEU A 66 -4.42 12.34 -4.57
C LEU A 66 -2.98 12.18 -4.07
N CYS A 67 -2.62 10.97 -3.62
CA CYS A 67 -1.26 10.63 -3.25
C CYS A 67 -0.96 9.19 -3.68
N TRP A 68 -0.20 9.06 -4.76
CA TRP A 68 0.17 7.76 -5.32
C TRP A 68 1.23 7.02 -4.50
N TRP A 69 2.11 7.74 -3.82
CA TRP A 69 3.13 7.15 -2.94
C TRP A 69 2.61 7.02 -1.51
N TRP A 70 3.40 6.46 -0.60
CA TRP A 70 3.16 6.53 0.84
C TRP A 70 2.79 7.95 1.28
N LEU A 71 1.86 8.10 2.22
CA LEU A 71 1.41 9.42 2.68
C LEU A 71 2.57 10.26 3.25
N GLU A 72 3.52 9.60 3.91
CA GLU A 72 4.72 10.23 4.50
C GLU A 72 5.69 10.79 3.45
N SER A 73 5.50 10.46 2.16
CA SER A 73 6.34 10.99 1.07
C SER A 73 6.12 12.48 0.79
N LYS A 74 4.96 13.02 1.20
CA LYS A 74 4.57 14.41 0.93
C LYS A 74 3.79 14.97 2.10
N ASN A 75 3.95 16.27 2.34
CA ASN A 75 3.11 16.98 3.30
C ASN A 75 1.72 17.20 2.71
N ILE A 76 0.80 16.29 2.99
CA ILE A 76 -0.61 16.38 2.60
C ILE A 76 -1.35 17.18 3.69
N PRO A 77 -2.14 18.21 3.32
CA PRO A 77 -3.01 18.89 4.27
C PRO A 77 -3.92 17.90 5.00
N GLU A 78 -4.12 18.09 6.30
CA GLU A 78 -4.93 17.17 7.12
C GLU A 78 -6.36 17.00 6.58
N ALA A 79 -6.92 18.07 5.99
CA ALA A 79 -8.24 18.04 5.35
C ALA A 79 -8.32 17.07 4.16
N ASP A 80 -7.20 16.84 3.46
CA ASP A 80 -7.12 16.01 2.25
C ASP A 80 -6.62 14.59 2.55
N ARG A 81 -6.12 14.33 3.76
CA ARG A 81 -5.53 13.05 4.16
C ARG A 81 -6.52 11.90 4.09
N THR A 82 -7.74 12.12 4.57
CA THR A 82 -8.86 11.18 4.49
C THR A 82 -9.18 10.80 3.04
N ALA A 83 -9.20 11.79 2.15
CA ALA A 83 -9.44 11.56 0.73
C ALA A 83 -8.26 10.82 0.07
N ALA A 84 -7.01 11.15 0.42
CA ALA A 84 -5.84 10.45 -0.09
C ALA A 84 -5.84 8.96 0.28
N LEU A 85 -6.23 8.65 1.52
CA LEU A 85 -6.44 7.26 1.98
C LEU A 85 -7.52 6.54 1.15
N LEU A 86 -8.69 7.18 0.95
CA LEU A 86 -9.76 6.62 0.09
C LEU A 86 -9.25 6.23 -1.29
N TYR A 87 -8.50 7.12 -1.95
CA TYR A 87 -7.93 6.83 -3.26
C TYR A 87 -6.93 5.67 -3.20
N GLN A 88 -6.04 5.62 -2.20
CA GLN A 88 -5.10 4.51 -2.04
C GLN A 88 -5.82 3.17 -1.87
N HIS A 89 -6.87 3.14 -1.06
CA HIS A 89 -7.69 1.95 -0.87
C HIS A 89 -8.44 1.52 -2.14
N LYS A 90 -9.09 2.46 -2.83
CA LYS A 90 -9.74 2.21 -4.11
C LYS A 90 -8.74 1.64 -5.12
N ASN A 91 -7.55 2.23 -5.22
CA ASN A 91 -6.51 1.77 -6.14
C ASN A 91 -6.05 0.35 -5.81
N ILE A 92 -5.94 -0.02 -4.53
CA ILE A 92 -5.69 -1.42 -4.12
C ILE A 92 -6.83 -2.33 -4.60
N ALA A 93 -8.09 -1.95 -4.39
CA ALA A 93 -9.25 -2.75 -4.81
C ALA A 93 -9.29 -2.95 -6.34
N ASP A 94 -9.05 -1.88 -7.11
CA ASP A 94 -9.01 -1.93 -8.57
C ASP A 94 -7.84 -2.80 -9.07
N ILE A 95 -6.66 -2.71 -8.43
CA ILE A 95 -5.51 -3.57 -8.76
C ILE A 95 -5.84 -5.05 -8.47
N ARG A 96 -6.55 -5.37 -7.37
CA ARG A 96 -7.01 -6.75 -7.11
C ARG A 96 -7.95 -7.25 -8.20
N GLN A 97 -8.87 -6.40 -8.66
CA GLN A 97 -9.76 -6.74 -9.78
C GLN A 97 -8.95 -7.04 -11.04
N ILE A 98 -7.96 -6.21 -11.38
CA ILE A 98 -7.05 -6.45 -12.51
C ILE A 98 -6.31 -7.78 -12.35
N ILE A 99 -5.78 -8.08 -11.15
CA ILE A 99 -5.09 -9.35 -10.87
C ILE A 99 -5.99 -10.54 -11.19
N ARG A 100 -7.27 -10.49 -10.80
CA ARG A 100 -8.24 -11.57 -11.03
C ARG A 100 -8.65 -11.68 -12.50
N GLU A 101 -9.07 -10.57 -13.11
CA GLU A 101 -9.62 -10.54 -14.48
C GLU A 101 -8.57 -10.90 -15.52
N GLU A 102 -7.35 -10.38 -15.35
CA GLU A 102 -6.25 -10.68 -16.25
C GLU A 102 -5.53 -11.98 -15.85
N ALA A 103 -5.87 -12.60 -14.72
CA ALA A 103 -5.15 -13.75 -14.15
C ALA A 103 -3.64 -13.50 -14.12
N ILE A 104 -3.23 -12.48 -13.36
CA ILE A 104 -1.83 -12.07 -13.20
C ILE A 104 -1.08 -13.12 -12.37
N ASP A 105 0.11 -13.50 -12.84
CA ASP A 105 0.99 -14.47 -12.17
C ASP A 105 1.99 -13.81 -11.21
N LEU A 106 2.40 -12.58 -11.52
CA LEU A 106 3.41 -11.82 -10.80
C LEU A 106 3.08 -10.32 -10.82
N VAL A 107 3.13 -9.68 -9.66
CA VAL A 107 3.09 -8.23 -9.51
C VAL A 107 4.50 -7.70 -9.21
N ILE A 108 4.92 -6.62 -9.86
CA ILE A 108 6.20 -5.96 -9.63
C ILE A 108 5.96 -4.48 -9.30
N SER A 109 6.27 -4.08 -8.06
CA SER A 109 6.18 -2.69 -7.64
C SER A 109 7.51 -1.97 -7.88
N ASN A 110 7.48 -0.87 -8.64
CA ASN A 110 8.67 -0.09 -8.98
C ASN A 110 8.82 1.12 -8.09
N THR A 111 9.98 1.22 -7.45
CA THR A 111 10.29 2.05 -6.27
C THR A 111 9.66 1.49 -5.00
N VAL A 112 10.28 1.79 -3.86
CA VAL A 112 9.73 1.45 -2.54
C VAL A 112 8.46 2.25 -2.19
N HIS A 113 8.19 3.30 -2.96
CA HIS A 113 7.14 4.28 -2.68
C HIS A 113 5.73 3.79 -3.05
N VAL A 114 5.63 2.90 -4.03
CA VAL A 114 4.36 2.32 -4.47
C VAL A 114 4.13 1.00 -3.76
N PHE A 115 3.02 0.88 -3.05
CA PHE A 115 2.73 -0.24 -2.15
C PHE A 115 1.43 -0.97 -2.48
N GLN A 116 0.61 -0.36 -3.33
CA GLN A 116 -0.70 -0.86 -3.68
C GLN A 116 -0.62 -2.24 -4.34
N GLY A 117 0.37 -2.45 -5.21
CA GLY A 117 0.63 -3.74 -5.84
C GLY A 117 1.02 -4.82 -4.85
N ALA A 118 1.87 -4.49 -3.87
CA ALA A 118 2.31 -5.42 -2.84
C ALA A 118 1.15 -5.93 -1.99
N ILE A 119 0.25 -5.01 -1.58
CA ILE A 119 -0.94 -5.35 -0.80
C ILE A 119 -1.94 -6.14 -1.64
N ALA A 120 -2.24 -5.67 -2.85
CA ALA A 120 -3.18 -6.33 -3.74
C ALA A 120 -2.72 -7.75 -4.09
N ALA A 121 -1.44 -7.94 -4.40
CA ALA A 121 -0.86 -9.25 -4.65
C ALA A 121 -0.99 -10.17 -3.44
N ALA A 122 -0.74 -9.67 -2.23
CA ALA A 122 -0.87 -10.49 -1.03
C ALA A 122 -2.32 -10.93 -0.76
N LEU A 123 -3.31 -10.04 -1.00
CA LEU A 123 -4.74 -10.33 -0.85
C LEU A 123 -5.25 -11.35 -1.87
N GLU A 124 -4.69 -11.35 -3.08
CA GLU A 124 -5.04 -12.29 -4.15
C GLU A 124 -4.14 -13.53 -4.19
N ASN A 125 -3.28 -13.71 -3.18
CA ASN A 125 -2.29 -14.78 -3.13
C ASN A 125 -1.44 -14.85 -4.43
N CYS A 126 -1.06 -13.69 -4.97
CA CYS A 126 -0.19 -13.52 -6.11
C CYS A 126 1.25 -13.23 -5.65
N ARG A 127 2.24 -13.63 -6.46
CA ARG A 127 3.64 -13.28 -6.19
C ARG A 127 3.86 -11.78 -6.32
N HIS A 128 4.78 -11.28 -5.51
CA HIS A 128 5.14 -9.88 -5.52
C HIS A 128 6.65 -9.66 -5.44
N TYR A 129 7.20 -8.86 -6.37
CA TYR A 129 8.58 -8.37 -6.33
C TYR A 129 8.62 -6.85 -6.14
N TYR A 130 9.59 -6.35 -5.36
CA TYR A 130 9.93 -4.93 -5.32
C TYR A 130 11.19 -4.64 -6.12
N LEU A 131 11.20 -3.51 -6.83
CA LEU A 131 12.41 -2.88 -7.37
C LEU A 131 12.67 -1.58 -6.58
N ILE A 132 13.75 -1.52 -5.80
CA ILE A 132 14.07 -0.37 -4.94
C ILE A 132 15.22 0.43 -5.56
N HIS A 133 15.00 1.73 -5.76
CA HIS A 133 15.96 2.65 -6.38
C HIS A 133 16.50 3.69 -5.40
N GLU A 134 15.90 3.80 -4.22
CA GLU A 134 16.11 4.90 -3.29
C GLU A 134 16.81 4.42 -2.02
N PHE A 135 17.79 5.18 -1.54
CA PHE A 135 18.37 4.96 -0.21
C PHE A 135 17.39 5.35 0.90
N PRO A 136 17.41 4.68 2.06
CA PRO A 136 16.56 5.01 3.20
C PRO A 136 17.12 6.23 3.97
N LYS A 137 17.40 7.33 3.28
CA LYS A 137 18.06 8.54 3.82
C LYS A 137 17.39 9.80 3.30
N GLY A 138 17.54 10.89 4.03
CA GLY A 138 17.01 12.21 3.63
C GLY A 138 15.49 12.17 3.46
N GLU A 139 14.99 12.64 2.33
CA GLU A 139 13.55 12.66 2.02
C GLU A 139 12.91 11.27 1.95
N PHE A 140 13.71 10.20 1.80
CA PHE A 140 13.23 8.81 1.74
C PHE A 140 13.43 8.06 3.05
N GLU A 141 13.92 8.70 4.12
CA GLU A 141 14.18 8.03 5.40
C GLU A 141 12.93 7.38 6.01
N TYR A 142 11.75 7.95 5.75
CA TYR A 142 10.48 7.47 6.29
C TYR A 142 10.19 6.00 5.96
N TYR A 143 10.70 5.47 4.83
CA TYR A 143 10.39 4.08 4.46
C TYR A 143 11.13 3.05 5.32
N LYS A 144 12.12 3.46 6.14
CA LYS A 144 12.74 2.57 7.15
C LYS A 144 11.67 1.92 8.04
N GLU A 145 10.65 2.68 8.42
CA GLU A 145 9.55 2.18 9.23
C GLU A 145 8.66 1.17 8.48
N LYS A 146 8.70 1.20 7.13
CA LYS A 146 7.92 0.31 6.26
C LYS A 146 8.67 -0.97 5.89
N ILE A 147 9.96 -1.09 6.22
CA ILE A 147 10.80 -2.27 5.92
C ILE A 147 10.17 -3.59 6.39
N PRO A 148 9.60 -3.71 7.61
CA PRO A 148 8.94 -4.95 8.03
C PRO A 148 7.76 -5.33 7.12
N VAL A 149 6.98 -4.36 6.68
CA VAL A 149 5.84 -4.57 5.76
C VAL A 149 6.33 -4.94 4.37
N ILE A 150 7.32 -4.22 3.83
CA ILE A 150 7.95 -4.52 2.54
C ILE A 150 8.50 -5.95 2.54
N ASN A 151 9.19 -6.34 3.61
CA ASN A 151 9.71 -7.68 3.78
C ASN A 151 8.59 -8.73 3.83
N LEU A 152 7.50 -8.46 4.55
CA LEU A 152 6.36 -9.38 4.67
C LEU A 152 5.64 -9.57 3.33
N LEU A 153 5.40 -8.48 2.59
CA LEU A 153 4.61 -8.49 1.37
C LEU A 153 5.37 -8.98 0.13
N SER A 154 6.70 -9.08 0.20
CA SER A 154 7.52 -9.39 -0.97
C SER A 154 8.09 -10.79 -0.95
N ASP A 155 8.01 -11.46 -2.10
CA ASP A 155 8.64 -12.75 -2.35
C ASP A 155 10.12 -12.57 -2.73
N LYS A 156 10.43 -11.52 -3.51
CA LYS A 156 11.80 -11.06 -3.80
C LYS A 156 11.87 -9.54 -3.78
N ILE A 157 13.06 -9.03 -3.49
CA ILE A 157 13.38 -7.60 -3.50
C ILE A 157 14.64 -7.42 -4.32
N PHE A 158 14.59 -6.54 -5.30
CA PHE A 158 15.74 -6.18 -6.13
C PHE A 158 16.12 -4.74 -5.80
N ALA A 159 17.33 -4.55 -5.29
CA ALA A 159 17.89 -3.23 -5.05
C ALA A 159 18.88 -2.86 -6.14
N VAL A 160 19.02 -1.57 -6.42
CA VAL A 160 20.10 -1.08 -7.27
C VAL A 160 21.45 -1.57 -6.74
N HIS A 161 22.25 -2.13 -7.64
CA HIS A 161 23.58 -2.66 -7.32
C HIS A 161 24.48 -1.61 -6.68
N GLY A 162 25.50 -2.04 -5.93
CA GLY A 162 26.45 -1.15 -5.27
C GLY A 162 25.96 -0.65 -3.91
N GLY A 163 26.16 0.64 -3.63
CA GLY A 163 25.95 1.20 -2.29
C GLY A 163 24.53 0.99 -1.74
N LEU A 164 23.51 1.04 -2.60
CA LEU A 164 22.13 0.81 -2.15
C LEU A 164 21.89 -0.63 -1.72
N TYR A 165 22.33 -1.59 -2.53
CA TYR A 165 22.25 -3.01 -2.17
C TYR A 165 23.00 -3.32 -0.87
N GLU A 166 24.20 -2.75 -0.69
CA GLU A 166 24.98 -2.90 0.54
C GLU A 166 24.23 -2.36 1.75
N GLU A 167 23.63 -1.17 1.66
CA GLU A 167 22.82 -0.58 2.73
C GLU A 167 21.58 -1.43 3.04
N LEU A 168 20.85 -1.87 2.01
CA LEU A 168 19.64 -2.68 2.17
C LEU A 168 19.89 -4.11 2.65
N SER A 169 21.10 -4.63 2.50
CA SER A 169 21.49 -5.94 3.04
C SER A 169 21.47 -6.00 4.57
N SER A 170 21.53 -4.85 5.25
CA SER A 170 21.36 -4.77 6.70
C SER A 170 19.91 -4.92 7.16
N TYR A 171 18.96 -4.74 6.25
CA TYR A 171 17.52 -4.72 6.53
C TYR A 171 16.79 -5.97 6.03
N PHE A 172 17.27 -6.58 4.94
CA PHE A 172 16.64 -7.73 4.31
C PHE A 172 17.58 -8.94 4.30
N SER A 173 17.00 -10.13 4.41
CA SER A 173 17.75 -11.38 4.33
C SER A 173 18.24 -11.67 2.91
N SER A 174 19.39 -12.34 2.79
CA SER A 174 20.05 -12.63 1.51
C SER A 174 19.27 -13.57 0.59
N ASP A 175 18.29 -14.32 1.12
CA ASP A 175 17.39 -15.13 0.31
C ASP A 175 16.32 -14.30 -0.41
N LYS A 176 16.00 -13.11 0.11
CA LYS A 176 15.00 -12.20 -0.49
C LYS A 176 15.61 -11.08 -1.31
N LEU A 177 16.76 -10.55 -0.88
CA LEU A 177 17.41 -9.42 -1.53
C LEU A 177 18.33 -9.87 -2.66
N SER A 178 18.24 -9.21 -3.80
CA SER A 178 19.15 -9.37 -4.94
C SER A 178 19.46 -7.99 -5.54
N SER A 179 20.52 -7.89 -6.34
CA SER A 179 20.85 -6.63 -7.01
C SER A 179 20.40 -6.60 -8.46
N PHE A 180 20.19 -5.42 -9.01
CA PHE A 180 20.04 -5.19 -10.45
C PHE A 180 20.69 -3.86 -10.84
N ILE A 181 20.93 -3.67 -12.13
CA ILE A 181 21.47 -2.42 -12.68
C ILE A 181 20.34 -1.70 -13.41
N PRO A 182 20.01 -0.45 -13.05
CA PRO A 182 19.07 0.36 -13.83
C PRO A 182 19.53 0.51 -15.28
N TYR A 183 18.60 0.35 -16.23
CA TYR A 183 18.90 0.31 -17.66
C TYR A 183 18.31 1.49 -18.44
N SER A 184 19.14 2.29 -19.10
CA SER A 184 18.72 3.27 -20.10
C SER A 184 19.10 2.77 -21.49
N GLN A 185 18.15 2.75 -22.42
CA GLN A 185 18.48 2.55 -23.83
C GLN A 185 19.07 3.86 -24.37
N VAL A 186 20.31 3.78 -24.83
CA VAL A 186 20.99 4.89 -25.50
C VAL A 186 21.20 4.49 -26.95
N ASP A 187 20.49 5.16 -27.86
CA ASP A 187 20.73 4.94 -29.28
C ASP A 187 22.12 5.46 -29.65
N GLU A 188 22.80 4.76 -30.56
CA GLU A 188 24.07 5.24 -31.10
C GLU A 188 23.85 6.57 -31.82
N GLN A 189 24.28 7.65 -31.18
CA GLN A 189 24.26 8.98 -31.77
C GLN A 189 25.68 9.50 -31.96
N LYS A 190 25.98 9.91 -33.18
CA LYS A 190 27.21 10.67 -33.46
C LYS A 190 27.05 12.06 -32.89
N LEU A 191 27.91 12.40 -31.93
CA LEU A 191 28.00 13.76 -31.40
C LEU A 191 28.27 14.74 -32.55
N LYS A 192 27.65 15.92 -32.45
CA LYS A 192 27.88 16.99 -33.43
C LYS A 192 29.32 17.50 -33.28
N THR A 193 29.93 17.89 -34.40
CA THR A 193 31.24 18.54 -34.37
C THR A 193 31.13 19.91 -33.69
N GLY A 194 31.85 20.08 -32.58
CA GLY A 194 31.94 21.33 -31.84
C GLY A 194 33.09 22.19 -32.35
N SER A 195 32.92 23.51 -32.32
CA SER A 195 33.98 24.48 -32.65
C SER A 195 34.79 24.93 -31.43
N ARG A 196 34.31 24.63 -30.21
CA ARG A 196 34.90 25.06 -28.93
C ARG A 196 34.66 24.00 -27.88
N THR A 197 35.56 23.91 -26.91
CA THR A 197 35.36 23.09 -25.71
C THR A 197 34.44 23.82 -24.74
N ARG A 198 33.48 23.09 -24.18
CA ARG A 198 32.55 23.60 -23.17
C ARG A 198 32.49 22.63 -21.99
N ILE A 199 32.12 23.15 -20.83
CA ILE A 199 31.72 22.34 -19.68
C ILE A 199 30.21 22.22 -19.73
N VAL A 200 29.72 20.99 -19.76
CA VAL A 200 28.29 20.69 -19.83
C VAL A 200 27.88 19.94 -18.57
N SER A 201 26.72 20.25 -18.01
CA SER A 201 26.12 19.45 -16.94
C SER A 201 24.69 19.10 -17.33
N ILE A 202 24.39 17.80 -17.32
CA ILE A 202 23.09 17.26 -17.72
C ILE A 202 22.38 16.68 -16.49
N GLY A 203 21.13 17.08 -16.29
CA GLY A 203 20.28 16.64 -15.19
C GLY A 203 19.50 17.79 -14.58
N GLY A 204 18.48 17.46 -13.79
CA GLY A 204 17.70 18.46 -13.07
C GLY A 204 18.57 19.37 -12.20
N ILE A 205 18.28 20.66 -12.18
CA ILE A 205 18.98 21.65 -11.35
C ILE A 205 18.31 21.70 -9.99
N SER A 206 18.97 21.16 -8.99
CA SER A 206 18.47 21.03 -7.63
C SER A 206 19.61 20.95 -6.64
N GLU A 207 19.32 21.14 -5.36
CA GLU A 207 20.34 21.11 -4.31
C GLU A 207 21.15 19.81 -4.28
N TRP A 208 20.49 18.68 -4.52
CA TRP A 208 21.10 17.35 -4.54
C TRP A 208 22.01 17.13 -5.75
N LYS A 209 21.76 17.84 -6.86
CA LYS A 209 22.57 17.79 -8.09
C LYS A 209 23.72 18.81 -8.08
N ASN A 210 23.72 19.73 -7.12
CA ASN A 210 24.86 20.55 -6.69
C ASN A 210 25.52 21.41 -7.78
N GLN A 211 24.73 21.91 -8.74
CA GLN A 211 25.25 22.75 -9.83
C GLN A 211 26.00 24.00 -9.33
N LEU A 212 25.66 24.50 -8.14
CA LEU A 212 26.37 25.62 -7.51
C LEU A 212 27.87 25.33 -7.30
N GLU A 213 28.25 24.09 -6.98
CA GLU A 213 29.66 23.70 -6.81
C GLU A 213 30.42 23.81 -8.14
N LEU A 214 29.80 23.37 -9.24
CA LEU A 214 30.37 23.54 -10.57
C LEU A 214 30.47 25.00 -10.99
N ILE A 215 29.48 25.84 -10.64
CA ILE A 215 29.54 27.29 -10.90
C ILE A 215 30.71 27.93 -10.12
N LYS A 216 30.92 27.53 -8.86
CA LYS A 216 32.06 27.99 -8.04
C LYS A 216 33.40 27.58 -8.66
N ALA A 217 33.52 26.33 -9.12
CA ALA A 217 34.73 25.86 -9.79
C ALA A 217 34.97 26.63 -11.10
N PHE A 218 33.91 26.81 -11.90
CA PHE A 218 33.97 27.56 -13.15
C PHE A 218 34.43 29.02 -12.94
N ALA A 219 33.95 29.69 -11.89
CA ALA A 219 34.40 31.03 -11.53
C ALA A 219 35.91 31.11 -11.27
N LYS A 220 36.50 30.06 -10.68
CA LYS A 220 37.94 29.99 -10.35
C LYS A 220 38.82 29.65 -11.55
N LEU A 221 38.27 29.10 -12.63
CA LEU A 221 39.02 28.87 -13.86
C LEU A 221 39.42 30.18 -14.55
N GLN A 222 38.62 31.25 -14.35
CA GLN A 222 38.85 32.59 -14.92
C GLN A 222 39.12 32.61 -16.44
N SER A 223 38.61 31.61 -17.17
CA SER A 223 38.75 31.53 -18.63
C SER A 223 37.65 32.31 -19.34
N THR A 224 38.02 33.18 -20.28
CA THR A 224 37.07 33.97 -21.06
C THR A 224 36.48 33.22 -22.25
N ASP A 225 37.13 32.14 -22.68
CA ASP A 225 36.79 31.39 -23.90
C ASP A 225 35.98 30.12 -23.61
N LEU A 226 35.82 29.79 -22.33
CA LEU A 226 35.09 28.60 -21.87
C LEU A 226 33.62 28.95 -21.61
N GLU A 227 32.74 28.02 -21.95
CA GLU A 227 31.30 28.10 -21.71
C GLU A 227 30.88 27.04 -20.71
N LEU A 228 29.96 27.39 -19.81
CA LEU A 228 29.29 26.46 -18.88
C LEU A 228 27.82 26.34 -19.26
N VAL A 229 27.38 25.13 -19.62
CA VAL A 229 26.02 24.88 -20.11
C VAL A 229 25.32 23.86 -19.21
N PHE A 230 24.19 24.24 -18.64
CA PHE A 230 23.30 23.37 -17.88
C PHE A 230 22.10 22.95 -18.72
N ILE A 231 21.84 21.64 -18.79
CA ILE A 231 20.75 21.03 -19.55
C ILE A 231 19.86 20.22 -18.61
N GLY A 232 18.64 20.71 -18.39
CA GLY A 232 17.68 20.11 -17.47
C GLY A 232 16.69 21.15 -16.92
N GLY A 233 15.52 20.67 -16.47
CA GLY A 233 14.59 21.49 -15.71
C GLY A 233 15.17 21.87 -14.34
N TRP A 234 14.57 22.83 -13.64
CA TRP A 234 15.11 23.35 -12.39
C TRP A 234 14.07 23.51 -11.30
N ASP A 235 14.52 23.34 -10.06
CA ASP A 235 13.86 23.91 -8.90
C ASP A 235 14.09 25.43 -8.88
N ASN A 236 13.02 26.20 -8.71
CA ASN A 236 13.08 27.66 -8.83
C ASN A 236 13.90 28.31 -7.70
N GLU A 237 13.82 27.77 -6.48
CA GLU A 237 14.55 28.32 -5.33
C GLU A 237 16.05 28.08 -5.50
N TYR A 238 16.45 26.85 -5.84
CA TYR A 238 17.84 26.51 -6.07
C TYR A 238 18.43 27.22 -7.31
N LYS A 239 17.62 27.39 -8.36
CA LYS A 239 18.02 28.19 -9.53
C LYS A 239 18.28 29.65 -9.16
N ALA A 240 17.45 30.25 -8.32
CA ALA A 240 17.65 31.61 -7.84
C ALA A 240 18.95 31.76 -7.03
N ILE A 241 19.31 30.76 -6.22
CA ILE A 241 20.61 30.73 -5.51
C ILE A 241 21.78 30.72 -6.51
N CYS A 242 21.68 29.90 -7.56
CA CYS A 242 22.69 29.85 -8.62
C CYS A 242 22.83 31.21 -9.34
N ASP A 243 21.70 31.84 -9.70
CA ASP A 243 21.69 33.13 -10.39
C ASP A 243 22.25 34.26 -9.52
N CYS A 244 21.92 34.26 -8.23
CA CYS A 244 22.47 35.22 -7.26
C CYS A 244 23.99 35.11 -7.20
N TYR A 245 24.52 33.89 -7.07
CA TYR A 245 25.97 33.65 -7.04
C TYR A 245 26.66 34.09 -8.33
N ILE A 246 26.07 33.80 -9.50
CA ILE A 246 26.57 34.23 -10.82
C ILE A 246 26.65 35.75 -10.89
N SER A 247 25.58 36.44 -10.47
CA SER A 247 25.50 37.90 -10.48
C SER A 247 26.50 38.54 -9.53
N GLU A 248 26.57 38.08 -8.28
CA GLU A 248 27.47 38.62 -7.24
C GLU A 248 28.95 38.48 -7.62
N ASN A 249 29.32 37.39 -8.30
CA ASN A 249 30.69 37.11 -8.70
C ASN A 249 30.99 37.55 -10.15
N SER A 250 30.04 38.22 -10.82
CA SER A 250 30.17 38.69 -12.21
C SER A 250 30.62 37.61 -13.20
N ILE A 251 30.14 36.37 -13.01
CA ILE A 251 30.50 35.22 -13.83
C ILE A 251 29.81 35.34 -15.19
N ARG A 252 30.58 35.21 -16.27
CA ARG A 252 30.08 35.27 -17.66
C ARG A 252 30.05 33.87 -18.28
N ASN A 253 29.40 33.74 -19.44
CA ASN A 253 29.36 32.51 -20.24
C ASN A 253 28.71 31.29 -19.54
N VAL A 254 27.72 31.53 -18.67
CA VAL A 254 26.88 30.47 -18.08
C VAL A 254 25.52 30.47 -18.78
N GLN A 255 25.06 29.30 -19.22
CA GLN A 255 23.80 29.11 -19.93
C GLN A 255 22.96 28.02 -19.25
N PHE A 256 21.65 28.27 -19.16
CA PHE A 256 20.67 27.29 -18.71
C PHE A 256 19.67 27.03 -19.84
N LEU A 257 19.68 25.83 -20.40
CA LEU A 257 18.84 25.47 -21.56
C LEU A 257 17.45 24.95 -21.16
N GLY A 258 17.21 24.70 -19.88
CA GLY A 258 15.95 24.12 -19.40
C GLY A 258 15.80 22.65 -19.75
N TYR A 259 14.59 22.13 -19.57
CA TYR A 259 14.27 20.75 -19.92
C TYR A 259 14.37 20.53 -21.43
N GLN A 260 15.05 19.46 -21.82
CA GLN A 260 15.22 19.03 -23.20
C GLN A 260 14.85 17.57 -23.31
N GLU A 261 14.02 17.20 -24.29
CA GLU A 261 13.60 15.81 -24.52
C GLU A 261 14.80 14.92 -24.91
N ASN A 262 15.69 15.45 -25.76
CA ASN A 262 16.97 14.82 -26.10
C ASN A 262 18.14 15.73 -25.69
N PRO A 263 18.58 15.68 -24.42
CA PRO A 263 19.65 16.55 -23.92
C PRO A 263 20.99 16.28 -24.63
N TRP A 264 21.25 15.03 -25.01
CA TRP A 264 22.48 14.62 -25.66
C TRP A 264 22.64 15.19 -27.08
N SER A 265 21.56 15.64 -27.72
CA SER A 265 21.61 16.32 -29.03
C SER A 265 22.28 17.70 -28.98
N PHE A 266 22.47 18.26 -27.79
CA PHE A 266 23.16 19.54 -27.54
C PHE A 266 24.63 19.35 -27.16
N VAL A 267 25.06 18.12 -26.93
CA VAL A 267 26.46 17.76 -26.62
C VAL A 267 27.25 17.57 -27.92
N THR A 268 28.48 18.06 -27.93
CA THR A 268 29.40 18.01 -29.06
C THR A 268 30.60 17.11 -28.75
N ASP A 269 31.34 16.77 -29.79
CA ASP A 269 32.60 16.02 -29.70
C ASP A 269 33.76 16.79 -29.03
N ARG A 270 33.53 18.03 -28.59
CA ARG A 270 34.49 18.89 -27.87
C ARG A 270 34.13 19.14 -26.41
N ASP A 271 32.98 18.67 -25.93
CA ASP A 271 32.53 18.95 -24.57
C ASP A 271 33.16 18.03 -23.52
N ILE A 272 33.23 18.54 -22.29
CA ILE A 272 33.49 17.77 -21.06
C ILE A 272 32.23 17.83 -20.21
N VAL A 273 31.73 16.69 -19.76
CA VAL A 273 30.52 16.63 -18.94
C VAL A 273 30.88 16.56 -17.46
N VAL A 274 30.32 17.44 -16.63
CA VAL A 274 30.59 17.47 -15.20
C VAL A 274 29.32 17.21 -14.40
N PHE A 275 29.44 16.26 -13.47
CA PHE A 275 28.34 15.75 -12.67
C PHE A 275 28.63 15.94 -11.16
N PRO A 276 28.25 17.09 -10.58
CA PRO A 276 28.65 17.44 -9.21
C PRO A 276 27.72 16.89 -8.11
N SER A 277 26.78 16.00 -8.43
CA SER A 277 25.73 15.55 -7.51
C SER A 277 26.23 15.12 -6.14
N LYS A 278 25.54 15.51 -5.08
CA LYS A 278 25.85 15.09 -3.71
C LYS A 278 25.52 13.63 -3.46
N PHE A 279 24.43 13.13 -4.06
CA PHE A 279 23.86 11.84 -3.68
C PHE A 279 23.03 11.22 -4.80
N GLU A 280 23.35 10.00 -5.22
CA GLU A 280 22.59 9.19 -6.20
C GLU A 280 22.74 7.68 -5.90
N ALA A 281 21.74 6.87 -6.28
CA ALA A 281 21.84 5.41 -6.24
C ALA A 281 22.52 4.84 -7.48
N PHE A 282 22.05 5.23 -8.68
CA PHE A 282 22.68 4.86 -9.94
C PHE A 282 22.40 5.92 -11.03
N PRO A 283 23.36 6.81 -11.30
CA PRO A 283 23.18 7.94 -12.21
C PRO A 283 23.16 7.51 -13.67
N LEU A 284 21.96 7.33 -14.25
CA LEU A 284 21.82 6.94 -15.67
C LEU A 284 22.49 7.93 -16.63
N VAL A 285 22.51 9.22 -16.30
CA VAL A 285 23.15 10.25 -17.15
C VAL A 285 24.67 10.06 -17.21
N LEU A 286 25.31 9.55 -16.16
CA LEU A 286 26.73 9.16 -16.25
C LEU A 286 26.90 7.96 -17.18
N VAL A 287 26.03 6.96 -17.09
CA VAL A 287 26.08 5.79 -17.98
C VAL A 287 25.91 6.24 -19.44
N GLU A 288 24.98 7.15 -19.70
CA GLU A 288 24.79 7.75 -21.01
C GLU A 288 26.05 8.49 -21.50
N ALA A 289 26.76 9.22 -20.63
CA ALA A 289 28.02 9.88 -20.96
C ALA A 289 29.10 8.87 -21.39
N ILE A 290 29.24 7.79 -20.62
CA ILE A 290 30.16 6.68 -20.89
C ILE A 290 29.82 6.03 -22.23
N LEU A 291 28.54 5.72 -22.48
CA LEU A 291 28.10 5.09 -23.72
C LEU A 291 28.30 5.98 -24.95
N ASN A 292 28.18 7.31 -24.80
CA ASN A 292 28.47 8.28 -25.86
C ASN A 292 29.98 8.59 -26.03
N GLY A 293 30.85 8.02 -25.18
CA GLY A 293 32.29 8.25 -25.23
C GLY A 293 32.66 9.72 -25.02
N VAL A 294 31.96 10.40 -24.11
CA VAL A 294 32.22 11.80 -23.77
C VAL A 294 33.11 11.85 -22.53
N PRO A 295 34.22 12.62 -22.52
CA PRO A 295 34.99 12.87 -21.31
C PRO A 295 34.09 13.43 -20.21
N TYR A 296 34.16 12.85 -19.01
CA TYR A 296 33.34 13.29 -17.89
C TYR A 296 34.14 13.41 -16.60
N ILE A 297 33.65 14.22 -15.65
CA ILE A 297 34.16 14.33 -14.28
C ILE A 297 32.97 14.22 -13.34
N THR A 298 33.07 13.42 -12.28
CA THR A 298 31.99 13.19 -11.31
C THR A 298 32.47 13.47 -9.89
N SER A 299 31.58 13.80 -8.97
CA SER A 299 31.91 13.75 -7.54
C SER A 299 32.12 12.30 -7.07
N ASP A 300 32.71 12.11 -5.89
CA ASP A 300 32.97 10.80 -5.27
C ASP A 300 31.77 10.25 -4.44
N ASN A 301 30.53 10.48 -4.91
CA ASN A 301 29.35 9.92 -4.24
C ASN A 301 29.18 8.40 -4.50
N LEU A 302 28.36 7.74 -3.67
CA LEU A 302 28.16 6.28 -3.72
C LEU A 302 27.62 5.78 -5.08
N GLY A 303 26.75 6.54 -5.73
CA GLY A 303 26.19 6.18 -7.04
C GLY A 303 27.23 6.27 -8.16
N TYR A 304 28.06 7.32 -8.17
CA TYR A 304 29.16 7.44 -9.12
C TYR A 304 30.23 6.36 -8.90
N HIS A 305 30.57 6.05 -7.66
CA HIS A 305 31.45 4.90 -7.35
C HIS A 305 30.87 3.57 -7.84
N THR A 306 29.56 3.38 -7.72
CA THR A 306 28.89 2.17 -8.21
C THR A 306 29.05 2.04 -9.72
N VAL A 307 28.80 3.11 -10.47
CA VAL A 307 28.96 3.12 -11.94
C VAL A 307 30.43 2.95 -12.33
N GLY A 308 31.35 3.63 -11.63
CA GLY A 308 32.79 3.49 -11.87
C GLY A 308 33.30 2.07 -11.65
N LYS A 309 32.89 1.40 -10.56
CA LYS A 309 33.19 -0.03 -10.33
C LYS A 309 32.58 -0.91 -11.42
N PHE A 310 31.36 -0.63 -11.87
CA PHE A 310 30.70 -1.42 -12.90
C PHE A 310 31.40 -1.29 -14.27
N PHE A 311 31.88 -0.10 -14.65
CA PHE A 311 32.58 0.13 -15.92
C PHE A 311 34.11 0.12 -15.82
N GLU A 312 34.67 -0.14 -14.63
CA GLU A 312 36.11 -0.16 -14.36
C GLU A 312 36.80 1.18 -14.71
N THR A 313 36.23 2.27 -14.22
CA THR A 313 36.66 3.65 -14.51
C THR A 313 36.65 4.52 -13.26
N GLU A 314 37.62 5.43 -13.16
CA GLU A 314 37.82 6.30 -11.99
C GLU A 314 38.12 7.74 -12.44
N ASN A 315 37.08 8.59 -12.48
CA ASN A 315 37.28 10.03 -12.68
C ASN A 315 36.47 10.88 -11.69
N PHE A 316 36.81 10.72 -10.41
CA PHE A 316 36.13 11.37 -9.28
C PHE A 316 36.90 12.56 -8.73
N TYR A 317 36.22 13.65 -8.38
CA TYR A 317 36.77 14.66 -7.47
C TYR A 317 36.11 14.51 -6.08
N SER A 318 36.77 14.98 -5.03
CA SER A 318 36.22 14.97 -3.68
C SER A 318 35.06 15.96 -3.54
N LEU A 319 33.86 15.45 -3.24
CA LEU A 319 32.66 16.26 -3.06
C LEU A 319 32.86 17.34 -1.98
N GLY A 320 32.51 18.60 -2.28
CA GLY A 320 32.75 19.75 -1.41
C GLY A 320 34.07 20.47 -1.68
N GLU A 321 35.05 19.79 -2.30
CA GLU A 321 36.38 20.32 -2.59
C GLU A 321 36.41 20.97 -3.98
N VAL A 322 35.93 22.21 -4.06
CA VAL A 322 35.91 23.01 -5.30
C VAL A 322 37.28 23.05 -5.99
N GLU A 323 38.36 23.02 -5.21
CA GLU A 323 39.72 23.16 -5.72
C GLU A 323 40.20 21.91 -6.46
N ASP A 324 39.82 20.74 -5.96
CA ASP A 324 40.06 19.46 -6.63
C ASP A 324 39.27 19.39 -7.94
N LEU A 325 38.00 19.84 -7.93
CA LEU A 325 37.21 19.95 -9.16
C LEU A 325 37.87 20.89 -10.19
N VAL A 326 38.39 22.04 -9.75
CA VAL A 326 39.11 22.98 -10.62
C VAL A 326 40.35 22.33 -11.23
N GLU A 327 41.15 21.63 -10.42
CA GLU A 327 42.35 20.93 -10.89
C GLU A 327 42.02 19.86 -11.92
N LYS A 328 40.98 19.05 -11.66
CA LYS A 328 40.52 18.02 -12.60
C LYS A 328 40.01 18.58 -13.91
N ILE A 329 39.25 19.68 -13.86
CA ILE A 329 38.79 20.36 -15.07
C ILE A 329 39.99 20.88 -15.87
N LYS A 330 40.97 21.54 -15.23
CA LYS A 330 42.18 22.03 -15.91
C LYS A 330 42.97 20.91 -16.57
N ASN A 331 43.22 19.83 -15.85
CA ASN A 331 43.93 18.66 -16.38
C ASN A 331 43.19 18.05 -17.59
N THR A 332 41.86 17.96 -17.52
CA THR A 332 41.04 17.41 -18.62
C THR A 332 41.05 18.35 -19.84
N LEU A 333 41.06 19.67 -19.63
CA LEU A 333 41.16 20.66 -20.72
C LEU A 333 42.54 20.61 -21.40
N GLU A 334 43.62 20.50 -20.63
CA GLU A 334 44.99 20.42 -21.14
C GLU A 334 45.25 19.11 -21.91
N ASN A 335 44.63 18.00 -21.49
CA ASN A 335 44.82 16.67 -22.06
C ASN A 335 43.57 16.15 -22.80
N TYR A 336 42.75 17.05 -23.36
CA TYR A 336 41.43 16.71 -23.90
C TYR A 336 41.44 15.56 -24.91
N GLU A 337 42.34 15.57 -25.88
CA GLU A 337 42.40 14.53 -26.93
C GLU A 337 42.69 13.15 -26.32
N HIS A 338 43.57 13.08 -25.31
CA HIS A 338 43.85 11.83 -24.61
C HIS A 338 42.64 11.34 -23.82
N CYS A 339 42.01 12.22 -23.03
CA CYS A 339 40.80 11.89 -22.29
C CYS A 339 39.65 11.47 -23.22
N LYS A 340 39.58 12.04 -24.43
CA LYS A 340 38.60 11.68 -25.46
C LYS A 340 38.86 10.27 -26.00
N ASP A 341 40.10 9.93 -26.31
CA ASP A 341 40.47 8.58 -26.75
C ASP A 341 40.13 7.53 -25.68
N GLU A 342 40.44 7.81 -24.40
CA GLU A 342 40.07 6.94 -23.28
C GLU A 342 38.55 6.77 -23.15
N ALA A 343 37.79 7.86 -23.27
CA ALA A 343 36.33 7.81 -23.22
C ALA A 343 35.73 6.98 -24.37
N LEU A 344 36.29 7.07 -25.58
CA LEU A 344 35.87 6.27 -26.73
C LEU A 344 36.20 4.77 -26.55
N LEU A 345 37.37 4.45 -25.99
CA LEU A 345 37.72 3.07 -25.66
C LEU A 345 36.79 2.48 -24.60
N LEU A 346 36.50 3.24 -23.55
CA LEU A 346 35.57 2.86 -22.50
C LEU A 346 34.16 2.64 -23.06
N SER A 347 33.67 3.55 -23.91
CA SER A 347 32.37 3.43 -24.59
C SER A 347 32.24 2.09 -25.33
N ALA A 348 33.25 1.69 -26.10
CA ALA A 348 33.21 0.45 -26.86
C ALA A 348 33.13 -0.81 -25.96
N VAL A 349 33.73 -0.76 -24.77
CA VAL A 349 33.60 -1.83 -23.77
C VAL A 349 32.24 -1.77 -23.08
N ALA A 350 31.80 -0.58 -22.68
CA ALA A 350 30.55 -0.33 -21.98
C ALA A 350 29.34 -0.78 -22.80
N GLN A 351 29.29 -0.50 -24.10
CA GLN A 351 28.19 -0.91 -25.00
C GLN A 351 28.01 -2.44 -25.07
N ARG A 352 29.09 -3.21 -24.93
CA ARG A 352 29.01 -4.68 -24.89
C ARG A 352 28.57 -5.22 -23.53
N LYS A 353 28.95 -4.53 -22.45
CA LYS A 353 28.67 -4.93 -21.06
C LYS A 353 27.26 -4.52 -20.62
N TYR A 354 26.82 -3.33 -21.01
CA TYR A 354 25.57 -2.72 -20.58
C TYR A 354 24.43 -3.03 -21.54
N THR A 355 23.93 -4.26 -21.43
CA THR A 355 22.71 -4.70 -22.14
C THR A 355 21.56 -4.85 -21.15
N ILE A 356 20.32 -4.72 -21.62
CA ILE A 356 19.13 -4.90 -20.77
C ILE A 356 19.11 -6.27 -20.10
N PHE A 357 19.55 -7.32 -20.80
CA PHE A 357 19.64 -8.67 -20.26
C PHE A 357 20.63 -8.75 -19.10
N GLU A 358 21.87 -8.30 -19.29
CA GLU A 358 22.89 -8.33 -18.23
C GLU A 358 22.49 -7.42 -17.05
N ALA A 359 21.94 -6.24 -17.34
CA ALA A 359 21.52 -5.28 -16.33
C ALA A 359 20.37 -5.81 -15.44
N SER A 360 19.43 -6.55 -16.06
CA SER A 360 18.24 -7.09 -15.39
C SER A 360 18.33 -8.60 -15.11
N LYS A 361 19.52 -9.20 -15.24
CA LYS A 361 19.71 -10.66 -15.22
C LYS A 361 19.07 -11.33 -14.01
N ASN A 362 19.36 -10.82 -12.81
CA ASN A 362 18.82 -11.40 -11.57
C ASN A 362 17.28 -11.33 -11.51
N ILE A 363 16.67 -10.28 -12.08
CA ILE A 363 15.22 -10.14 -12.18
C ILE A 363 14.67 -11.16 -13.18
N ILE A 364 15.27 -11.26 -14.36
CA ILE A 364 14.87 -12.17 -15.44
C ILE A 364 15.01 -13.63 -14.98
N ASP A 365 16.12 -13.99 -14.34
CA ASP A 365 16.36 -15.33 -13.80
C ASP A 365 15.32 -15.67 -12.71
N SER A 366 14.92 -14.69 -11.90
CA SER A 366 13.85 -14.88 -10.89
C SER A 366 12.44 -14.93 -11.48
N ILE A 367 12.24 -14.40 -12.69
CA ILE A 367 10.99 -14.49 -13.45
C ILE A 367 10.89 -15.86 -14.16
N ASN A 368 12.01 -16.36 -14.67
CA ASN A 368 12.10 -17.61 -15.43
C ASN A 368 12.35 -18.86 -14.57
N GLY A 369 12.80 -18.67 -13.33
CA GLY A 369 13.11 -19.75 -12.41
C GLY A 369 11.89 -20.52 -11.89
N ASP A 370 12.17 -21.67 -11.28
CA ASP A 370 11.12 -22.50 -10.70
C ASP A 370 10.41 -21.79 -9.54
N PHE A 371 9.10 -21.83 -9.65
CA PHE A 371 8.19 -21.06 -8.85
C PHE A 371 7.75 -21.89 -7.63
N PHE A 372 8.36 -21.65 -6.48
CA PHE A 372 8.01 -22.34 -5.22
C PHE A 372 6.53 -22.10 -4.82
N PRO A 373 5.91 -22.99 -4.03
CA PRO A 373 4.56 -22.79 -3.53
C PRO A 373 4.42 -21.44 -2.83
N LEU A 374 3.38 -20.69 -3.19
CA LEU A 374 3.03 -19.44 -2.53
C LEU A 374 2.77 -19.70 -1.06
N LYS A 375 3.47 -18.96 -0.19
CA LYS A 375 3.13 -18.91 1.23
C LYS A 375 2.03 -17.88 1.40
N THR A 376 0.87 -18.30 1.92
CA THR A 376 -0.21 -17.37 2.25
C THR A 376 0.33 -16.30 3.21
N LYS A 377 0.30 -15.04 2.78
CA LYS A 377 0.78 -13.90 3.56
C LYS A 377 -0.28 -13.57 4.60
N LYS A 378 0.04 -13.75 5.89
CA LYS A 378 -0.87 -13.37 6.99
C LYS A 378 -0.86 -11.85 7.14
N LEU A 379 -1.95 -11.20 6.74
CA LEU A 379 -2.08 -9.74 6.80
C LEU A 379 -2.61 -9.21 8.15
N GLN A 380 -2.81 -10.10 9.14
CA GLN A 380 -3.21 -9.72 10.49
C GLN A 380 -2.18 -8.74 11.09
N GLY A 381 -2.64 -7.56 11.55
CA GLY A 381 -1.78 -6.53 12.15
C GLY A 381 -1.12 -5.56 11.16
N ILE A 382 -1.35 -5.69 9.85
CA ILE A 382 -0.86 -4.70 8.86
C ILE A 382 -1.68 -3.39 8.93
N SER A 383 -2.93 -3.43 9.41
CA SER A 383 -3.76 -2.24 9.62
C SER A 383 -3.08 -1.19 10.51
N SER A 384 -2.37 -1.61 11.56
CA SER A 384 -1.59 -0.71 12.42
C SER A 384 -0.33 -0.14 11.77
N LEU A 385 0.22 -0.80 10.73
CA LEU A 385 1.45 -0.40 10.04
C LEU A 385 1.20 0.51 8.83
N LEU A 386 -0.03 0.51 8.29
CA LEU A 386 -0.46 1.41 7.22
C LEU A 386 -0.82 2.82 7.73
N GLY A 387 -0.72 3.08 9.05
CA GLY A 387 -1.03 4.39 9.64
C GLY A 387 -2.52 4.75 9.57
N VAL A 388 -3.37 3.76 9.29
CA VAL A 388 -4.80 3.99 9.05
C VAL A 388 -5.59 3.45 10.25
N SER A 389 -5.99 4.37 11.13
CA SER A 389 -7.30 4.27 11.76
C SER A 389 -8.30 4.47 10.61
N ILE A 390 -8.58 3.41 9.87
CA ILE A 390 -9.62 3.45 8.84
C ILE A 390 -10.89 3.73 9.60
N ALA A 391 -11.49 4.88 9.36
CA ALA A 391 -12.87 5.10 9.75
C ALA A 391 -13.66 3.93 9.12
N GLU A 392 -14.26 3.08 9.96
CA GLU A 392 -14.85 1.78 9.56
C GLU A 392 -15.82 1.94 8.36
N ASP A 393 -16.41 3.12 8.21
CA ASP A 393 -17.25 3.58 7.10
C ASP A 393 -16.61 3.49 5.70
N MET A 394 -15.28 3.62 5.58
CA MET A 394 -14.60 3.45 4.29
C MET A 394 -14.31 2.00 3.95
N LEU A 395 -13.88 1.20 4.94
CA LEU A 395 -13.67 -0.25 4.78
C LEU A 395 -14.96 -0.91 4.29
N MET A 396 -16.11 -0.44 4.75
CA MET A 396 -17.43 -0.91 4.32
C MET A 396 -17.74 -0.64 2.84
N TYR A 397 -17.33 0.52 2.30
CA TYR A 397 -17.49 0.83 0.87
C TYR A 397 -16.58 -0.04 -0.01
N ILE A 398 -15.43 -0.45 0.54
CA ILE A 398 -14.41 -1.28 -0.11
C ILE A 398 -14.76 -2.77 -0.06
N GLU A 399 -15.46 -3.23 0.98
CA GLU A 399 -15.81 -4.65 1.17
C GLU A 399 -17.14 -5.07 0.51
N GLN A 400 -17.88 -4.16 -0.13
CA GLN A 400 -19.22 -4.44 -0.69
C GLN A 400 -20.18 -5.08 0.33
N GLN A 401 -20.05 -4.75 1.61
CA GLN A 401 -20.90 -5.29 2.68
C GLN A 401 -22.37 -4.98 2.40
N LYS A 402 -23.21 -6.01 2.47
CA LYS A 402 -24.64 -5.93 2.18
C LYS A 402 -25.46 -6.42 3.36
N ILE A 403 -26.64 -5.84 3.51
CA ILE A 403 -27.71 -6.43 4.30
C ILE A 403 -28.51 -7.35 3.37
N THR A 404 -28.70 -8.60 3.77
CA THR A 404 -29.57 -9.53 3.04
C THR A 404 -30.75 -9.93 3.90
N VAL A 405 -31.96 -9.80 3.35
CA VAL A 405 -33.20 -10.17 4.04
C VAL A 405 -33.79 -11.38 3.36
N TYR A 406 -33.98 -12.47 4.11
CA TYR A 406 -34.54 -13.73 3.64
C TYR A 406 -35.96 -13.93 4.15
N TYR A 407 -36.81 -14.47 3.27
CA TYR A 407 -38.16 -14.90 3.59
C TYR A 407 -38.20 -16.42 3.73
N SER A 408 -38.87 -16.91 4.77
CA SER A 408 -39.07 -18.35 4.94
C SER A 408 -40.11 -18.90 3.95
N ASN A 409 -39.87 -20.07 3.38
CA ASN A 409 -40.87 -20.81 2.60
C ASN A 409 -41.95 -21.47 3.50
N GLU A 410 -42.92 -22.16 2.91
CA GLU A 410 -44.02 -22.84 3.64
C GLU A 410 -43.55 -23.89 4.67
N LYS A 411 -42.32 -24.39 4.55
CA LYS A 411 -41.67 -25.34 5.46
C LYS A 411 -40.77 -24.67 6.51
N ASN A 412 -40.80 -23.33 6.61
CA ASN A 412 -39.93 -22.51 7.48
C ASN A 412 -38.43 -22.55 7.14
N GLU A 413 -38.06 -22.84 5.89
CA GLU A 413 -36.67 -22.85 5.42
C GLU A 413 -36.36 -21.56 4.64
N PHE A 414 -35.12 -21.05 4.73
CA PHE A 414 -34.66 -19.87 4.01
C PHE A 414 -33.96 -20.27 2.71
N SER A 415 -34.18 -19.51 1.63
CA SER A 415 -33.58 -19.76 0.31
C SER A 415 -33.01 -18.47 -0.27
N ALA A 416 -31.91 -18.56 -1.03
CA ALA A 416 -31.32 -17.41 -1.70
C ALA A 416 -32.19 -16.86 -2.86
N ALA A 417 -33.19 -17.62 -3.34
CA ALA A 417 -34.13 -17.16 -4.35
C ALA A 417 -35.21 -16.24 -3.75
N ASP A 418 -35.45 -16.35 -2.45
CA ASP A 418 -36.47 -15.60 -1.70
C ASP A 418 -35.79 -14.60 -0.75
N SER A 419 -34.92 -13.76 -1.32
CA SER A 419 -34.23 -12.71 -0.57
C SER A 419 -34.10 -11.42 -1.38
N PHE A 420 -33.78 -10.33 -0.69
CA PHE A 420 -33.33 -9.11 -1.33
C PHE A 420 -32.15 -8.51 -0.58
N VAL A 421 -31.36 -7.73 -1.32
CA VAL A 421 -30.04 -7.28 -0.89
C VAL A 421 -30.01 -5.75 -0.94
N LEU A 422 -29.49 -5.15 0.12
CA LEU A 422 -29.30 -3.71 0.25
C LEU A 422 -27.84 -3.39 0.61
N PRO A 423 -27.29 -2.23 0.20
CA PRO A 423 -25.98 -1.80 0.68
C PRO A 423 -26.04 -1.47 2.17
N LEU A 424 -25.01 -1.87 2.92
CA LEU A 424 -24.91 -1.54 4.35
C LEU A 424 -24.33 -0.13 4.55
N LEU A 425 -25.13 0.76 5.16
CA LEU A 425 -24.72 2.11 5.60
C LEU A 425 -24.40 2.16 7.10
N ASN A 426 -23.85 3.26 7.63
CA ASN A 426 -23.63 3.45 9.08
C ASN A 426 -24.94 3.49 9.89
N GLU A 427 -25.97 4.08 9.31
CA GLU A 427 -27.33 4.11 9.83
C GLU A 427 -28.28 3.96 8.65
N GLY A 428 -29.33 3.16 8.81
CA GLY A 428 -30.21 2.84 7.69
C GLY A 428 -31.61 2.46 8.13
N GLU A 429 -32.56 2.68 7.23
CA GLU A 429 -33.96 2.31 7.36
C GLU A 429 -34.47 1.73 6.03
N PHE A 430 -35.18 0.60 6.10
CA PHE A 430 -35.85 0.03 4.93
C PHE A 430 -37.11 -0.74 5.32
N THR A 431 -38.01 -0.91 4.35
CA THR A 431 -39.29 -1.61 4.53
C THR A 431 -39.20 -3.07 4.08
N ILE A 432 -39.73 -3.97 4.89
CA ILE A 432 -39.87 -5.40 4.59
C ILE A 432 -41.36 -5.71 4.45
N ASN A 433 -41.76 -6.40 3.38
CA ASN A 433 -43.13 -6.87 3.21
C ASN A 433 -43.20 -8.36 3.54
N THR A 434 -43.93 -8.75 4.57
CA THR A 434 -43.94 -10.13 5.08
C THR A 434 -44.51 -11.12 4.07
N GLY A 435 -45.45 -10.69 3.22
CA GLY A 435 -46.13 -11.59 2.29
C GLY A 435 -46.75 -12.79 3.01
N ILE A 436 -46.48 -13.99 2.49
CA ILE A 436 -46.87 -15.27 3.11
C ILE A 436 -45.82 -15.87 4.06
N ALA A 437 -44.70 -15.18 4.29
CA ALA A 437 -43.61 -15.70 5.11
C ALA A 437 -44.03 -15.80 6.58
N LYS A 438 -43.56 -16.86 7.26
CA LYS A 438 -43.76 -17.05 8.70
C LYS A 438 -42.56 -16.58 9.52
N LYS A 439 -41.37 -16.55 8.91
CA LYS A 439 -40.15 -16.00 9.51
C LYS A 439 -39.44 -15.08 8.53
N ILE A 440 -38.79 -14.07 9.10
CA ILE A 440 -37.86 -13.19 8.39
C ILE A 440 -36.50 -13.32 9.05
N ARG A 441 -35.47 -13.51 8.23
CA ARG A 441 -34.07 -13.43 8.67
C ARG A 441 -33.42 -12.21 8.05
N VAL A 442 -32.75 -11.41 8.88
CA VAL A 442 -31.95 -10.26 8.46
C VAL A 442 -30.50 -10.56 8.76
N ASP A 443 -29.71 -10.67 7.70
CA ASP A 443 -28.25 -10.84 7.76
C ASP A 443 -27.66 -9.42 7.65
N LEU A 444 -27.02 -8.94 8.72
CA LEU A 444 -26.67 -7.53 8.89
C LEU A 444 -25.37 -7.12 8.17
N SER A 445 -24.48 -8.07 7.90
CA SER A 445 -23.24 -7.90 7.15
C SER A 445 -22.69 -9.27 6.73
N GLU A 446 -21.69 -9.29 5.83
CA GLU A 446 -20.94 -10.49 5.46
C GLU A 446 -19.73 -10.73 6.40
N SER A 447 -19.38 -9.77 7.24
CA SER A 447 -18.31 -9.85 8.26
C SER A 447 -18.83 -9.63 9.69
N PHE A 448 -17.96 -9.80 10.69
CA PHE A 448 -18.21 -9.41 12.08
C PHE A 448 -18.52 -7.91 12.22
N GLY A 449 -19.26 -7.51 13.25
CA GLY A 449 -19.67 -6.11 13.43
C GLY A 449 -20.45 -5.83 14.72
N SER A 450 -20.64 -4.55 15.05
CA SER A 450 -21.43 -4.12 16.20
C SER A 450 -22.45 -3.04 15.86
N PHE A 451 -23.61 -3.12 16.51
CA PHE A 451 -24.76 -2.27 16.28
C PHE A 451 -25.18 -1.63 17.60
N GLU A 452 -25.28 -0.31 17.61
CA GLU A 452 -25.79 0.45 18.75
C GLU A 452 -27.26 0.10 19.00
N TYR A 453 -28.02 -0.10 17.92
CA TYR A 453 -29.36 -0.66 17.97
C TYR A 453 -29.75 -1.33 16.65
N THR A 454 -30.67 -2.30 16.74
CA THR A 454 -31.41 -2.88 15.62
C THR A 454 -32.87 -3.02 16.03
N SER A 455 -33.81 -2.62 15.18
CA SER A 455 -35.23 -2.58 15.51
C SER A 455 -36.08 -2.97 14.30
N LEU A 456 -37.11 -3.78 14.52
CA LEU A 456 -38.12 -4.13 13.52
C LEU A 456 -39.51 -3.77 14.06
N LYS A 457 -40.22 -2.88 13.38
CA LYS A 457 -41.54 -2.39 13.82
C LYS A 457 -42.61 -2.57 12.74
N THR A 458 -43.84 -2.79 13.16
CA THR A 458 -45.00 -2.70 12.25
C THR A 458 -45.22 -1.25 11.83
N VAL A 459 -45.54 -1.02 10.55
CA VAL A 459 -45.79 0.34 10.02
C VAL A 459 -47.06 0.95 10.63
N ASP A 460 -48.10 0.15 10.78
CA ASP A 460 -49.45 0.65 11.13
C ASP A 460 -49.61 0.95 12.62
N ASP A 461 -49.11 0.06 13.48
CA ASP A 461 -49.35 0.08 14.93
C ASP A 461 -48.07 0.40 15.74
N ALA A 462 -46.93 0.60 15.07
CA ALA A 462 -45.60 0.87 15.67
C ALA A 462 -45.14 -0.16 16.73
N ILE A 463 -45.74 -1.35 16.75
CA ILE A 463 -45.38 -2.45 17.64
C ILE A 463 -44.00 -2.97 17.22
N GLU A 464 -43.09 -3.05 18.19
CA GLU A 464 -41.73 -3.55 18.03
C GLU A 464 -41.67 -5.06 18.22
N LEU A 465 -41.06 -5.75 17.25
CA LEU A 465 -40.85 -7.20 17.30
C LEU A 465 -39.50 -7.51 17.94
N THR A 466 -39.50 -8.50 18.83
CA THR A 466 -38.27 -9.07 19.39
C THR A 466 -37.80 -10.24 18.52
N PRO A 467 -36.50 -10.32 18.16
CA PRO A 467 -35.97 -11.46 17.43
C PRO A 467 -36.07 -12.73 18.28
N ILE A 468 -36.46 -13.83 17.67
CA ILE A 468 -36.46 -15.16 18.29
C ILE A 468 -35.07 -15.81 18.28
N PHE A 469 -34.13 -15.27 17.49
CA PHE A 469 -32.74 -15.69 17.44
C PHE A 469 -31.84 -14.53 17.01
N VAL A 470 -30.67 -14.44 17.65
CA VAL A 470 -29.60 -13.48 17.38
C VAL A 470 -28.29 -14.26 17.41
N SER A 471 -27.47 -14.21 16.35
CA SER A 471 -26.16 -14.90 16.32
C SER A 471 -25.04 -14.16 17.07
N GLY A 472 -25.39 -13.15 17.87
CA GLY A 472 -24.47 -12.27 18.60
C GLY A 472 -24.87 -12.09 20.07
N ILE A 473 -24.12 -11.25 20.78
CA ILE A 473 -24.30 -10.94 22.19
C ILE A 473 -24.94 -9.56 22.34
N GLU A 474 -25.98 -9.46 23.17
CA GLU A 474 -26.66 -8.20 23.48
C GLU A 474 -25.88 -7.42 24.56
N LEU A 475 -25.46 -6.20 24.25
CA LEU A 475 -24.58 -5.37 25.07
C LEU A 475 -25.12 -3.92 25.13
N ASN A 476 -25.56 -3.48 26.31
CA ASN A 476 -26.07 -2.12 26.57
C ASN A 476 -27.19 -1.65 25.61
N GLY A 477 -28.10 -2.55 25.20
CA GLY A 477 -29.21 -2.24 24.30
C GLY A 477 -28.88 -2.33 22.80
N GLY A 478 -27.66 -2.74 22.44
CA GLY A 478 -27.21 -3.04 21.09
C GLY A 478 -26.73 -4.49 20.93
N ASN A 479 -26.27 -4.86 19.73
CA ASN A 479 -25.81 -6.22 19.41
C ASN A 479 -24.35 -6.23 18.94
N VAL A 480 -23.55 -7.18 19.43
CA VAL A 480 -22.17 -7.42 18.99
C VAL A 480 -22.04 -8.83 18.42
N PHE A 481 -21.51 -8.93 17.20
CA PHE A 481 -21.39 -10.19 16.48
C PHE A 481 -19.90 -10.48 16.23
N ALA A 482 -19.40 -11.53 16.89
CA ALA A 482 -18.00 -11.95 16.82
C ALA A 482 -17.73 -12.99 15.73
N GLU A 483 -18.79 -13.58 15.16
CA GLU A 483 -18.74 -14.53 14.06
C GLU A 483 -19.12 -13.84 12.73
N GLU A 484 -18.67 -14.40 11.61
CA GLU A 484 -19.08 -13.97 10.27
C GLU A 484 -20.57 -14.28 10.06
N ASP A 485 -21.28 -13.47 9.26
CA ASP A 485 -22.72 -13.57 9.02
C ASP A 485 -23.62 -13.33 10.26
N PRO A 486 -23.70 -12.08 10.77
CA PRO A 486 -24.62 -11.71 11.84
C PRO A 486 -26.10 -11.82 11.43
N GLN A 487 -26.85 -12.71 12.11
CA GLN A 487 -28.24 -13.05 11.80
C GLN A 487 -29.19 -12.60 12.92
N LEU A 488 -30.29 -11.99 12.50
CA LEU A 488 -31.47 -11.74 13.33
C LEU A 488 -32.67 -12.47 12.72
N ILE A 489 -33.33 -13.35 13.47
CA ILE A 489 -34.54 -14.05 13.00
C ILE A 489 -35.74 -13.58 13.79
N TYR A 490 -36.81 -13.20 13.09
CA TYR A 490 -38.08 -12.77 13.65
C TYR A 490 -39.19 -13.75 13.29
N ASP A 491 -40.11 -13.98 14.23
CA ASP A 491 -41.38 -14.66 13.95
C ASP A 491 -42.40 -13.63 13.46
N VAL A 492 -42.97 -13.86 12.29
CA VAL A 492 -43.99 -13.00 11.65
C VAL A 492 -45.23 -13.80 11.25
N SER A 493 -45.43 -14.99 11.85
CA SER A 493 -46.53 -15.90 11.52
C SER A 493 -47.92 -15.28 11.67
N GLU A 494 -48.08 -14.28 12.55
CA GLU A 494 -49.34 -13.57 12.79
C GLU A 494 -49.47 -12.26 11.98
N LEU A 495 -48.46 -11.93 11.15
CA LEU A 495 -48.33 -10.65 10.45
C LEU A 495 -48.29 -10.84 8.92
N SER A 496 -49.05 -11.79 8.38
CA SER A 496 -49.11 -12.02 6.93
C SER A 496 -49.57 -10.77 6.16
N ASP A 497 -48.93 -10.51 5.00
CA ASP A 497 -49.14 -9.35 4.12
C ASP A 497 -49.04 -7.98 4.79
N ARG A 498 -48.27 -7.86 5.88
CA ARG A 498 -47.99 -6.59 6.56
C ARG A 498 -46.64 -6.00 6.16
N LYS A 499 -46.55 -4.67 6.26
CA LYS A 499 -45.30 -3.94 6.11
C LYS A 499 -44.63 -3.72 7.46
N LEU A 500 -43.35 -4.03 7.50
CA LEU A 500 -42.48 -3.79 8.65
C LEU A 500 -41.38 -2.80 8.25
N VAL A 501 -40.89 -2.02 9.21
CA VAL A 501 -39.76 -1.11 9.04
C VAL A 501 -38.61 -1.63 9.90
N PHE A 502 -37.49 -1.92 9.24
CA PHE A 502 -36.26 -2.27 9.91
C PHE A 502 -35.36 -1.04 10.00
N ARG A 503 -34.83 -0.78 11.19
CA ARG A 503 -33.87 0.29 11.47
C ARG A 503 -32.65 -0.26 12.16
N TYR A 504 -31.50 0.32 11.87
CA TYR A 504 -30.28 -0.03 12.53
C TYR A 504 -29.31 1.15 12.55
N LYS A 505 -28.44 1.17 13.57
CA LYS A 505 -27.30 2.07 13.65
C LYS A 505 -26.09 1.30 14.14
N ARG A 506 -24.99 1.41 13.41
CA ARG A 506 -23.71 0.79 13.80
C ARG A 506 -23.10 1.54 14.98
N LYS A 507 -22.44 0.80 15.87
CA LYS A 507 -21.65 1.38 16.94
C LYS A 507 -20.22 1.53 16.44
N ASP A 508 -19.71 2.76 16.49
CA ASP A 508 -18.32 3.07 16.13
C ASP A 508 -17.40 2.46 17.19
N VAL A 509 -16.59 1.47 16.81
CA VAL A 509 -15.64 0.84 17.73
C VAL A 509 -14.25 1.32 17.38
N SER A 510 -13.90 2.52 17.83
CA SER A 510 -12.53 3.03 17.81
C SER A 510 -11.56 2.27 18.74
N ALA A 511 -11.96 1.09 19.20
CA ALA A 511 -11.24 0.29 20.17
C ALA A 511 -10.45 -0.80 19.44
N THR A 512 -9.14 -0.84 19.69
CA THR A 512 -8.26 -1.88 19.14
C THR A 512 -8.80 -3.29 19.44
N PRO A 513 -8.49 -4.33 18.63
CA PRO A 513 -8.89 -5.72 18.91
C PRO A 513 -8.53 -6.18 20.33
N LYS A 514 -7.50 -5.58 20.93
CA LYS A 514 -7.11 -5.77 22.33
C LYS A 514 -8.16 -5.27 23.34
N GLN A 515 -8.78 -4.12 23.09
CA GLN A 515 -9.86 -3.57 23.91
C GLN A 515 -11.19 -4.32 23.70
N LEU A 516 -11.44 -4.83 22.49
CA LEU A 516 -12.57 -5.73 22.22
C LEU A 516 -12.38 -7.07 22.96
N CYS A 517 -11.16 -7.62 22.98
CA CYS A 517 -10.81 -8.77 23.82
C CYS A 517 -10.86 -8.47 25.31
N GLU A 518 -10.51 -7.25 25.77
CA GLU A 518 -10.62 -6.85 27.17
C GLU A 518 -12.09 -6.72 27.59
N LEU A 519 -12.96 -6.14 26.75
CA LEU A 519 -14.42 -6.07 26.98
C LEU A 519 -15.07 -7.46 26.97
N LEU A 520 -14.71 -8.32 26.00
CA LEU A 520 -15.15 -9.71 25.96
C LEU A 520 -14.61 -10.51 27.16
N ASN A 521 -13.39 -10.24 27.64
CA ASN A 521 -12.84 -10.87 28.83
C ASN A 521 -13.53 -10.39 30.12
N GLU A 522 -13.80 -9.08 30.25
CA GLU A 522 -14.59 -8.54 31.37
C GLU A 522 -15.98 -9.14 31.39
N GLU A 523 -16.62 -9.32 30.23
CA GLU A 523 -17.94 -9.94 30.14
C GLU A 523 -17.90 -11.46 30.34
N ILE A 524 -16.85 -12.17 29.90
CA ILE A 524 -16.62 -13.58 30.27
C ILE A 524 -16.42 -13.72 31.79
N ILE A 525 -15.74 -12.77 32.42
CA ILE A 525 -15.56 -12.74 33.88
C ILE A 525 -16.90 -12.47 34.58
N ILE A 526 -17.70 -11.51 34.10
CA ILE A 526 -19.04 -11.20 34.62
C ILE A 526 -20.01 -12.37 34.38
N ASN A 527 -19.98 -13.01 33.22
CA ASN A 527 -20.84 -14.16 32.92
C ASN A 527 -20.41 -15.40 33.71
N LYS A 528 -19.11 -15.64 33.90
CA LYS A 528 -18.64 -16.65 34.85
C LYS A 528 -19.06 -16.33 36.29
N SER A 529 -19.03 -15.07 36.72
CA SER A 529 -19.49 -14.71 38.06
C SER A 529 -21.00 -14.90 38.20
N LYS A 530 -21.78 -14.54 37.18
CA LYS A 530 -23.24 -14.77 37.12
C LYS A 530 -23.60 -16.25 37.04
N GLU A 531 -22.87 -17.07 36.28
CA GLU A 531 -23.03 -18.54 36.24
C GLU A 531 -22.71 -19.15 37.61
N MET A 532 -21.67 -18.64 38.28
CA MET A 532 -21.32 -19.09 39.63
C MET A 532 -22.40 -18.69 40.65
N GLU A 533 -22.93 -17.46 40.58
CA GLU A 533 -24.09 -17.03 41.38
C GLU A 533 -25.34 -17.84 41.06
N LEU A 534 -25.62 -18.12 39.78
CA LEU A 534 -26.75 -18.92 39.34
C LEU A 534 -26.65 -20.36 39.86
N GLY A 535 -25.46 -20.97 39.79
CA GLY A 535 -25.19 -22.28 40.38
C GLY A 535 -25.40 -22.29 41.90
N GLN A 536 -24.99 -21.21 42.57
CA GLN A 536 -25.17 -21.07 44.02
C GLN A 536 -26.65 -20.85 44.40
N LEU A 537 -27.41 -20.11 43.59
CA LEU A 537 -28.85 -19.95 43.70
C LEU A 537 -29.60 -21.25 43.42
N GLN A 538 -29.19 -22.03 42.43
CA GLN A 538 -29.77 -23.33 42.11
C GLN A 538 -29.52 -24.36 43.22
N GLU A 539 -28.31 -24.39 43.79
CA GLU A 539 -28.02 -25.24 44.94
C GLU A 539 -28.84 -24.81 46.16
N ASN A 540 -28.92 -23.51 46.45
CA ASN A 540 -29.79 -22.98 47.51
C ASN A 540 -31.26 -23.34 47.29
N PHE A 541 -31.77 -23.20 46.05
CA PHE A 541 -33.13 -23.58 45.70
C PHE A 541 -33.37 -25.07 45.95
N LYS A 542 -32.43 -25.93 45.56
CA LYS A 542 -32.50 -27.38 45.79
C LYS A 542 -32.47 -27.75 47.28
N GLN A 543 -31.65 -27.06 48.08
CA GLN A 543 -31.64 -27.21 49.54
C GLN A 543 -32.96 -26.74 50.18
N LEU A 544 -33.53 -25.64 49.69
CA LEU A 544 -34.86 -25.15 50.10
C LEU A 544 -35.98 -26.12 49.71
N GLU A 545 -35.89 -26.73 48.53
CA GLU A 545 -36.85 -27.71 48.05
C GLU A 545 -36.80 -28.99 48.89
N LEU A 546 -35.60 -29.50 49.20
CA LEU A 546 -35.38 -30.60 50.15
C LEU A 546 -35.92 -30.27 51.55
N ALA A 547 -35.63 -29.06 52.06
CA ALA A 547 -36.13 -28.62 53.36
C ALA A 547 -37.66 -28.49 53.36
N TYR A 548 -38.25 -28.05 52.25
CA TYR A 548 -39.71 -27.98 52.08
C TYR A 548 -40.33 -29.36 52.02
N GLU A 549 -39.76 -30.31 51.27
CA GLU A 549 -40.23 -31.70 51.24
C GLU A 549 -40.14 -32.35 52.62
N GLN A 550 -39.06 -32.09 53.36
CA GLN A 550 -38.86 -32.62 54.70
C GLN A 550 -39.87 -32.02 55.68
N LEU A 551 -40.08 -30.70 55.65
CA LEU A 551 -41.11 -30.01 56.44
C LEU A 551 -42.52 -30.47 56.07
N SER A 552 -42.79 -30.70 54.78
CA SER A 552 -44.05 -31.24 54.29
C SER A 552 -44.27 -32.66 54.80
N ASN A 553 -43.26 -33.53 54.74
CA ASN A 553 -43.32 -34.89 55.28
C ASN A 553 -43.51 -34.88 56.80
N ASP A 554 -42.79 -34.03 57.53
CA ASP A 554 -42.96 -33.86 58.98
C ASP A 554 -44.37 -33.37 59.31
N TYR A 555 -44.88 -32.38 58.58
CA TYR A 555 -46.25 -31.90 58.71
C TYR A 555 -47.27 -33.03 58.44
N HIS A 556 -47.09 -33.81 57.37
CA HIS A 556 -47.94 -34.95 57.03
C HIS A 556 -47.86 -36.07 58.07
N MET A 557 -46.69 -36.32 58.66
CA MET A 557 -46.51 -37.24 59.78
C MET A 557 -47.21 -36.74 61.05
N VAL A 558 -47.16 -35.44 61.34
CA VAL A 558 -47.83 -34.84 62.50
C VAL A 558 -49.34 -34.89 62.33
N ILE A 559 -49.90 -34.48 61.20
CA ILE A 559 -51.36 -34.51 60.97
C ILE A 559 -51.89 -35.94 60.79
N GLY A 560 -51.10 -36.85 60.22
CA GLY A 560 -51.46 -38.26 60.02
C GLY A 560 -51.25 -39.15 61.26
N SER A 561 -50.44 -38.69 62.22
CA SER A 561 -50.18 -39.38 63.48
C SER A 561 -51.47 -39.58 64.28
N ARG A 562 -51.60 -40.77 64.89
CA ARG A 562 -52.73 -41.12 65.78
C ARG A 562 -52.92 -40.11 66.91
N ARG A 563 -51.84 -39.43 67.35
CA ARG A 563 -51.90 -38.38 68.38
C ARG A 563 -52.64 -37.11 67.92
N TRP A 564 -52.74 -36.84 66.62
CA TRP A 564 -53.38 -35.63 66.06
C TRP A 564 -54.70 -35.96 65.36
N THR A 565 -54.80 -37.11 64.68
CA THR A 565 -56.06 -37.57 64.04
C THR A 565 -57.14 -37.98 65.04
N ILE A 566 -56.79 -38.56 66.19
CA ILE A 566 -57.78 -39.00 67.19
C ILE A 566 -58.47 -37.79 67.86
N PRO A 567 -57.75 -36.79 68.42
CA PRO A 567 -58.38 -35.60 68.97
C PRO A 567 -59.17 -34.80 67.92
N THR A 568 -58.67 -34.67 66.69
CA THR A 568 -59.36 -33.94 65.61
C THR A 568 -60.64 -34.65 65.15
N LYS A 569 -60.65 -35.98 65.05
CA LYS A 569 -61.87 -36.76 64.79
C LYS A 569 -62.86 -36.65 65.95
N ILE A 570 -62.38 -36.66 67.20
CA ILE A 570 -63.23 -36.46 68.39
C ILE A 570 -63.85 -35.05 68.38
N ILE A 571 -63.06 -33.99 68.14
CA ILE A 571 -63.54 -32.60 68.06
C ILE A 571 -64.54 -32.43 66.89
N ASN A 572 -64.26 -32.99 65.72
CA ASN A 572 -65.20 -32.94 64.58
C ASN A 572 -66.47 -33.78 64.81
N PHE A 573 -66.37 -34.89 65.54
CA PHE A 573 -67.53 -35.68 65.98
C PHE A 573 -68.40 -34.90 66.96
N PHE A 574 -67.81 -34.15 67.89
CA PHE A 574 -68.55 -33.27 68.80
C PHE A 574 -69.07 -31.97 68.15
N ARG A 575 -68.39 -31.44 67.12
CA ARG A 575 -68.87 -30.29 66.32
C ARG A 575 -70.04 -30.63 65.39
N ARG A 576 -70.16 -31.88 64.93
CA ARG A 576 -71.29 -32.36 64.11
C ARG A 576 -72.52 -32.79 64.92
N LYS A 577 -72.46 -32.70 66.26
CA LYS A 577 -73.58 -32.98 67.18
C LYS A 577 -74.11 -31.71 67.87
N LYS A 578 -74.07 -30.57 67.19
CA LYS A 578 -74.91 -29.40 67.52
C LYS A 578 -75.80 -29.06 66.34
#